data_AF-A0A1S2WWB0-F1
#
_entry.id   AF-A0A1S2WWB0-F1
#
_cell.length_a   1.000
_cell.length_b   1.000
_cell.length_c   1.000
_cell.angle_alpha   90.00
_cell.angle_beta   90.00
_cell.angle_gamma   90.00
#
_symmetry.space_group_name_H-M   'P 1'
#
loop_
_entity.id
_entity.type
_entity.pdbx_description
1 polymer ?
#
loop_
_entity_poly.entity_id
_entity_poly.type
_entity_poly.pdbx_seq_one_letter_code
_entity_poly.pdbx_strand_id
1 'polypeptide(L)'
;MKKGAYLINTARAKSCDTQAIAKALETGQLSGYAGDVWYPQPAPKDHIWRTMPYNGMTPHTSGTTLSAQARYAAGTREILEYFFSGKEIRDGYYIVKNGELAGVGAHSYK
;
A
#
# COMPACT_ATOMS: atom_id res chain seq x y z
N MET A 1 12.85 18.17 0.38
CA MET A 1 13.83 17.18 -0.16
C MET A 1 14.90 17.93 -0.94
N LYS A 2 16.07 17.32 -1.22
CA LYS A 2 17.03 17.91 -2.17
C LYS A 2 16.36 18.08 -3.54
N LYS A 3 16.68 19.15 -4.26
CA LYS A 3 16.21 19.35 -5.64
C LYS A 3 16.70 18.19 -6.51
N GLY A 4 15.82 17.66 -7.34
CA GLY A 4 16.10 16.51 -8.20
C GLY A 4 16.18 15.16 -7.48
N ALA A 5 15.59 15.03 -6.28
CA ALA A 5 15.52 13.75 -5.58
C ALA A 5 14.54 12.77 -6.24
N TYR A 6 14.66 11.48 -5.92
CA TYR A 6 13.70 10.45 -6.28
C TYR A 6 12.84 10.07 -5.08
N LEU A 7 11.57 9.75 -5.32
CA LEU A 7 10.65 9.25 -4.31
C LEU A 7 9.97 7.97 -4.82
N ILE A 8 10.00 6.91 -4.01
CA ILE A 8 9.34 5.64 -4.31
C ILE A 8 8.31 5.35 -3.23
N ASN A 9 7.08 5.02 -3.62
CA ASN A 9 6.00 4.67 -2.70
C ASN A 9 5.27 3.40 -3.13
N THR A 10 5.53 2.32 -2.41
CA THR A 10 4.77 1.05 -2.48
C THR A 10 4.03 0.76 -1.16
N ALA A 11 3.85 1.79 -0.32
CA ALA A 11 3.13 1.70 0.94
C ALA A 11 1.64 1.99 0.73
N ARG A 12 1.23 3.26 0.72
CA ARG A 12 -0.15 3.69 0.43
C ARG A 12 -0.13 5.06 -0.24
N ALA A 13 -0.97 5.26 -1.25
CA ALA A 13 -0.99 6.52 -2.00
C ALA A 13 -1.40 7.71 -1.14
N LYS A 14 -2.32 7.51 -0.18
CA LYS A 14 -2.79 8.55 0.74
C LYS A 14 -1.70 9.13 1.66
N SER A 15 -0.52 8.51 1.72
CA SER A 15 0.65 9.08 2.40
C SER A 15 1.28 10.25 1.62
N CYS A 16 0.87 10.48 0.38
CA CYS A 16 1.31 11.58 -0.45
C CYS A 16 0.11 12.41 -0.93
N ASP A 17 0.28 13.73 -1.02
CA ASP A 17 -0.68 14.59 -1.71
C ASP A 17 -0.53 14.41 -3.23
N THR A 18 -1.63 14.03 -3.89
CA THR A 18 -1.64 13.70 -5.33
C THR A 18 -1.14 14.85 -6.20
N GLN A 19 -1.56 16.08 -5.92
CA GLN A 19 -1.22 17.26 -6.72
C GLN A 19 0.21 17.74 -6.43
N ALA A 20 0.64 17.66 -5.18
CA ALA A 20 2.00 18.04 -4.78
C ALA A 20 3.06 17.18 -5.47
N ILE A 21 2.82 15.88 -5.64
CA ILE A 21 3.74 14.99 -6.37
C ILE A 21 3.87 15.40 -7.84
N ALA A 22 2.74 15.62 -8.54
CA ALA A 22 2.76 16.02 -9.94
C ALA A 22 3.49 17.37 -10.12
N LYS A 23 3.17 18.36 -9.28
CA LYS A 23 3.84 19.67 -9.28
C LYS A 23 5.34 19.56 -8.96
N ALA A 24 5.73 18.67 -8.04
CA ALA A 24 7.14 18.48 -7.69
C ALA A 24 7.96 17.92 -8.86
N LEU A 25 7.34 17.08 -9.71
CA LEU A 25 7.97 16.56 -10.93
C LEU A 25 8.03 17.64 -12.02
N GLU A 26 6.94 18.38 -12.23
CA GLU A 26 6.88 19.48 -13.20
C GLU A 26 7.94 20.57 -12.90
N THR A 27 8.16 20.88 -11.61
CA THR A 27 9.12 21.92 -11.18
C THR A 27 10.56 21.41 -11.03
N GLY A 28 10.80 20.12 -11.21
CA GLY A 28 12.11 19.47 -10.99
C GLY A 28 12.55 19.41 -9.53
N GLN A 29 11.64 19.64 -8.57
CA GLN A 29 11.89 19.36 -7.16
C GLN A 29 12.13 17.85 -6.95
N LEU A 30 11.39 17.02 -7.68
CA LEU A 30 11.67 15.59 -7.85
C LEU A 30 12.14 15.33 -9.29
N SER A 31 13.12 14.44 -9.44
CA SER A 31 13.56 13.90 -10.74
C SER A 31 12.82 12.62 -11.12
N GLY A 32 12.03 12.05 -10.20
CA GLY A 32 11.21 10.89 -10.50
C GLY A 32 10.35 10.46 -9.31
N TYR A 33 9.19 9.89 -9.66
CA TYR A 33 8.27 9.26 -8.72
C TYR A 33 7.85 7.88 -9.25
N ALA A 34 7.97 6.85 -8.43
CA ALA A 34 7.57 5.50 -8.81
C ALA A 34 6.78 4.83 -7.68
N GLY A 35 5.90 3.91 -8.04
CA GLY A 35 5.04 3.24 -7.07
C GLY A 35 3.95 2.43 -7.73
N ASP A 36 3.30 1.59 -6.95
CA ASP A 36 2.19 0.76 -7.41
C ASP A 36 0.87 1.08 -6.69
N VAL A 37 0.88 1.98 -5.70
CA VAL A 37 -0.29 2.33 -4.90
C VAL A 37 -1.00 3.58 -5.43
N TRP A 38 -2.34 3.57 -5.37
CA TRP A 38 -3.19 4.64 -5.87
C TRP A 38 -4.30 5.02 -4.88
N TYR A 39 -4.86 6.22 -5.01
CA TYR A 39 -6.07 6.60 -4.27
C TYR A 39 -7.03 7.42 -5.15
N PRO A 40 -8.32 7.03 -5.27
CA PRO A 40 -8.88 5.76 -4.84
C PRO A 40 -8.33 4.57 -5.64
N GLN A 41 -8.69 3.34 -5.25
CA GLN A 41 -8.33 2.12 -5.98
C GLN A 41 -9.62 1.37 -6.39
N PRO A 42 -9.88 1.17 -7.70
CA PRO A 42 -9.01 1.48 -8.84
C PRO A 42 -8.87 2.99 -9.09
N ALA A 43 -7.69 3.40 -9.58
CA ALA A 43 -7.45 4.80 -9.93
C ALA A 43 -8.32 5.19 -11.14
N PRO A 44 -9.02 6.34 -11.11
CA PRO A 44 -9.72 6.89 -12.26
C PRO A 44 -8.83 6.94 -13.51
N LYS A 45 -9.44 6.85 -14.70
CA LYS A 45 -8.70 6.82 -15.97
C LYS A 45 -7.86 8.08 -16.21
N ASP A 46 -8.33 9.21 -15.69
CA ASP A 46 -7.75 10.56 -15.75
C ASP A 46 -6.89 10.92 -14.53
N HIS A 47 -6.57 9.95 -13.66
CA HIS A 47 -5.73 10.21 -12.49
C HIS A 47 -4.35 10.75 -12.90
N ILE A 48 -3.96 11.91 -12.39
CA ILE A 48 -2.77 12.68 -12.83
C ILE A 48 -1.45 11.89 -12.78
N TRP A 49 -1.28 10.99 -11.80
CA TRP A 49 -0.08 10.13 -11.74
C TRP A 49 0.09 9.17 -12.93
N ARG A 50 -0.95 8.98 -13.77
CA ARG A 50 -0.84 8.20 -15.00
C ARG A 50 -0.04 8.90 -16.09
N THR A 51 0.00 10.23 -16.09
CA THR A 51 0.56 11.02 -17.20
C THR A 51 1.58 12.08 -16.76
N MET A 52 1.76 12.30 -15.45
CA MET A 52 2.76 13.25 -14.95
C MET A 52 4.19 12.89 -15.42
N PRO A 53 5.08 13.87 -15.62
CA PRO A 53 6.41 13.62 -16.17
C PRO A 53 7.26 12.77 -15.21
N TYR A 54 8.20 11.98 -15.76
CA TYR A 54 9.18 11.18 -15.01
C TYR A 54 8.56 10.21 -13.99
N ASN A 55 7.35 9.71 -14.26
CA ASN A 55 6.71 8.70 -13.43
C ASN A 55 7.09 7.27 -13.86
N GLY A 56 7.18 6.37 -12.88
CA GLY A 56 7.37 4.93 -13.07
C GLY A 56 6.25 4.14 -12.40
N MET A 57 4.99 4.50 -12.68
CA MET A 57 3.83 3.93 -12.00
C MET A 57 3.41 2.59 -12.60
N THR A 58 2.99 1.66 -11.73
CA THR A 58 2.26 0.44 -12.13
C THR A 58 0.91 0.39 -11.41
N PRO A 59 -0.08 -0.40 -11.87
CA PRO A 59 -1.20 -0.78 -11.01
C PRO A 59 -0.70 -1.50 -9.74
N HIS A 60 -1.55 -1.58 -8.71
CA HIS A 60 -1.19 -2.17 -7.42
C HIS A 60 -1.04 -3.69 -7.51
N THR A 61 0.18 -4.13 -7.84
CA THR A 61 0.47 -5.53 -8.16
C THR A 61 1.62 -6.12 -7.35
N SER A 62 2.42 -5.32 -6.63
CA SER A 62 3.60 -5.81 -5.91
C SER A 62 3.26 -6.90 -4.88
N GLY A 63 2.15 -6.72 -4.15
CA GLY A 63 1.65 -7.66 -3.15
C GLY A 63 0.90 -8.87 -3.70
N THR A 64 0.62 -8.92 -5.01
CA THR A 64 -0.21 -9.97 -5.64
C THR A 64 0.51 -10.74 -6.76
N THR A 65 1.84 -10.82 -6.69
CA THR A 65 2.61 -11.78 -7.51
C THR A 65 2.18 -13.21 -7.20
N LEU A 66 2.23 -14.13 -8.17
CA LEU A 66 1.79 -15.53 -7.97
C LEU A 66 2.42 -16.19 -6.73
N SER A 67 3.70 -15.91 -6.46
CA SER A 67 4.40 -16.39 -5.25
C SER A 67 3.80 -15.83 -3.96
N ALA A 68 3.39 -14.56 -3.94
CA ALA A 68 2.71 -13.95 -2.79
C ALA A 68 1.30 -14.51 -2.61
N GLN A 69 0.57 -14.75 -3.72
CA GLN A 69 -0.79 -15.31 -3.68
C GLN A 69 -0.83 -16.65 -2.97
N ALA A 70 0.13 -17.53 -3.24
CA ALA A 70 0.22 -18.83 -2.54
C ALA A 70 0.28 -18.67 -1.02
N ARG A 71 1.04 -17.68 -0.51
CA ARG A 71 1.21 -17.47 0.93
C ARG A 71 0.02 -16.77 1.57
N TYR A 72 -0.48 -15.68 0.99
CA TYR A 72 -1.62 -14.98 1.61
C TYR A 72 -2.93 -15.78 1.48
N ALA A 73 -3.07 -16.63 0.46
CA ALA A 73 -4.21 -17.54 0.35
C ALA A 73 -4.17 -18.61 1.44
N ALA A 74 -3.00 -19.22 1.68
CA ALA A 74 -2.80 -20.16 2.78
C ALA A 74 -3.06 -19.49 4.15
N GLY A 75 -2.54 -18.28 4.38
CA GLY A 75 -2.79 -17.54 5.63
C GLY A 75 -4.26 -17.15 5.82
N THR A 76 -4.95 -16.73 4.76
CA THR A 76 -6.40 -16.47 4.80
C THR A 76 -7.17 -17.73 5.23
N ARG A 77 -6.86 -18.88 4.63
CA ARG A 77 -7.46 -20.16 5.00
C ARG A 77 -7.17 -20.54 6.45
N GLU A 78 -5.93 -20.39 6.90
CA GLU A 78 -5.54 -20.68 8.28
C GLU A 78 -6.35 -19.85 9.29
N ILE A 79 -6.52 -18.54 9.04
CA ILE A 79 -7.34 -17.66 9.88
C ILE A 79 -8.77 -18.18 9.97
N LEU A 80 -9.37 -18.62 8.85
CA LEU A 80 -10.72 -19.19 8.84
C LEU A 80 -10.78 -20.51 9.61
N GLU A 81 -9.79 -21.39 9.46
CA GLU A 81 -9.71 -22.65 10.22
C GLU A 81 -9.67 -22.39 11.74
N TYR A 82 -8.91 -21.38 12.19
CA TYR A 82 -8.88 -20.98 13.60
C TYR A 82 -10.19 -20.37 14.05
N PHE A 83 -10.75 -19.45 13.27
CA PHE A 83 -12.02 -18.81 13.55
C PHE A 83 -13.16 -19.83 13.73
N PHE A 84 -13.33 -20.75 12.78
CA PHE A 84 -14.43 -21.73 12.83
C PHE A 84 -14.22 -22.84 13.85
N SER A 85 -12.96 -23.15 14.24
CA SER A 85 -12.68 -24.12 15.30
C SER A 85 -12.64 -23.50 16.71
N GLY A 86 -12.86 -22.19 16.83
CA GLY A 86 -12.74 -21.46 18.09
C GLY A 86 -11.32 -21.38 18.64
N LYS A 87 -10.30 -21.65 17.82
CA LYS A 87 -8.90 -21.49 18.20
C LYS A 87 -8.50 -20.02 18.10
N GLU A 88 -7.58 -19.63 18.97
CA GLU A 88 -6.99 -18.28 18.96
C GLU A 88 -6.24 -18.05 17.64
N ILE A 89 -6.51 -16.91 16.97
CA ILE A 89 -5.77 -16.52 15.78
C ILE A 89 -4.36 -16.08 16.20
N ARG A 90 -3.34 -16.34 15.37
CA ARG A 90 -1.98 -15.91 15.66
C ARG A 90 -1.93 -14.40 15.95
N ASP A 91 -1.24 -14.01 17.01
CA ASP A 91 -1.11 -12.60 17.41
C ASP A 91 -0.62 -11.70 16.26
N GLY A 92 0.32 -12.21 15.47
CA GLY A 92 0.86 -11.53 14.29
C GLY A 92 -0.15 -11.20 13.18
N TYR A 93 -1.38 -11.74 13.22
CA TYR A 93 -2.43 -11.48 12.24
C TYR A 93 -3.50 -10.49 12.73
N TYR A 94 -3.52 -10.17 14.03
CA TYR A 94 -4.48 -9.20 14.54
C TYR A 94 -4.11 -7.77 14.14
N ILE A 95 -5.16 -7.04 13.75
CA ILE A 95 -5.14 -5.57 13.64
C ILE A 95 -6.08 -4.97 14.70
N VAL A 96 -7.29 -5.51 14.82
CA VAL A 96 -8.25 -5.18 15.88
C VAL A 96 -8.79 -6.48 16.46
N LYS A 97 -8.94 -6.53 17.79
CA LYS A 97 -9.58 -7.62 18.53
C LYS A 97 -10.38 -7.01 19.69
N ASN A 98 -11.63 -7.45 19.87
CA ASN A 98 -12.49 -7.02 20.98
C ASN A 98 -12.66 -5.50 21.13
N GLY A 99 -12.71 -4.78 20.01
CA GLY A 99 -12.91 -3.33 20.00
C GLY A 99 -11.63 -2.49 20.17
N GLU A 100 -10.48 -3.13 20.34
CA GLU A 100 -9.19 -2.44 20.53
C GLU A 100 -8.17 -2.88 19.47
N LEU A 101 -7.17 -2.03 19.21
CA LEU A 101 -6.00 -2.45 18.43
C LEU A 101 -5.30 -3.60 19.16
N ALA A 102 -4.91 -4.63 18.41
CA ALA A 102 -4.26 -5.83 18.96
C ALA A 102 -3.16 -6.33 18.03
N GLY A 103 -2.26 -7.17 18.55
CA GLY A 103 -1.15 -7.73 17.78
C GLY A 103 -0.35 -6.68 17.01
N VAL A 104 -0.19 -6.90 15.70
CA VAL A 104 0.51 -5.96 14.80
C VAL A 104 -0.22 -4.62 14.71
N GLY A 105 -1.55 -4.61 14.84
CA GLY A 105 -2.36 -3.39 14.84
C GLY A 105 -1.94 -2.40 15.93
N ALA A 106 -1.80 -2.86 17.16
CA ALA A 106 -1.42 -2.03 18.32
C ALA A 106 -0.03 -1.41 18.18
N HIS A 107 0.88 -2.08 17.48
CA HIS A 107 2.23 -1.57 17.25
C HIS A 107 2.31 -0.58 16.08
N SER A 108 1.46 -0.75 15.07
CA SER A 108 1.68 -0.14 13.75
C SER A 108 0.67 0.95 13.38
N TYR A 109 -0.47 1.01 14.06
CA TYR A 109 -1.58 1.91 13.73
C TYR A 109 -1.96 2.79 14.93
N LYS A 110 -2.67 3.87 14.63
CA LYS A 110 -3.21 4.84 15.60
C LYS A 110 -4.67 5.13 15.27
#